data_AF-A0A329UVR3-F1
#
_entry.id   AF-A0A329UVR3-F1
#
_cell.length_a   1.000
_cell.length_b   1.000
_cell.length_c   1.000
_cell.angle_alpha   90.00
_cell.angle_beta   90.00
_cell.angle_gamma   90.00
#
_symmetry.space_group_name_H-M   'P 1'
#
loop_
_entity.id
_entity.type
_entity.pdbx_description
1 polymer ?
#
loop_
_entity_poly.entity_id
_entity_poly.type
_entity_poly.pdbx_seq_one_letter_code
_entity_poly.pdbx_strand_id
1 'polypeptide(L)'
;MANSKKALDENGVLYLWGKVKTYVATAIANIKLPSKTSDLTNDSGFITAKDVPEGAAASSTVPKMDGTAAAGTETAFARGDHVHPSDTTKVDKVEGKGLSANDYTNEEKAKLGGVEANANNYTLPDASASVKGGVTVGTNVDVSGGKISVKNGTTNQKGVVQLSSATDDTSTTKAATPSAVKAAYDLAAGKQSPATSLAGYGIADAYTKDEVDAKMSSALEYKGSKDTYADLPTTGNKKGDVWNIVNADAAHGVNAGDNVAWNGTTWDVLAGTMDLSAYMLAEDLVAISNTELDNICK
;
A
#
# COMPACT_ATOMS: atom_id res chain seq x y z
N MET A 1 83.17 -128.50 -100.75
CA MET A 1 82.63 -127.26 -101.33
C MET A 1 81.23 -127.06 -100.78
N ALA A 2 80.70 -125.90 -100.48
CA ALA A 2 81.19 -124.56 -100.20
C ALA A 2 79.94 -123.77 -99.73
N ASN A 3 80.18 -122.76 -98.92
CA ASN A 3 79.25 -121.92 -98.17
C ASN A 3 78.48 -120.92 -99.07
N SER A 4 77.23 -120.52 -98.73
CA SER A 4 76.84 -119.10 -98.49
C SER A 4 75.31 -118.77 -98.51
N LYS A 5 74.90 -117.86 -97.59
CA LYS A 5 73.79 -116.84 -97.62
C LYS A 5 72.33 -117.33 -97.42
N LYS A 6 71.41 -116.63 -96.74
CA LYS A 6 71.34 -115.36 -95.97
C LYS A 6 70.00 -115.38 -95.19
N ALA A 7 69.93 -114.77 -93.99
CA ALA A 7 68.67 -114.43 -93.34
C ALA A 7 67.89 -113.39 -94.18
N LEU A 8 66.55 -113.49 -94.22
CA LEU A 8 65.63 -112.72 -95.09
C LEU A 8 65.61 -113.24 -96.55
N ASP A 9 64.43 -113.44 -97.14
CA ASP A 9 64.33 -113.56 -98.60
C ASP A 9 64.72 -112.22 -99.26
N GLU A 10 64.88 -112.20 -100.59
CA GLU A 10 65.60 -111.15 -101.34
C GLU A 10 65.06 -109.71 -101.17
N ASN A 11 63.96 -109.50 -100.41
CA ASN A 11 63.43 -108.17 -100.09
C ASN A 11 62.99 -107.95 -98.61
N GLY A 12 63.29 -108.84 -97.66
CA GLY A 12 63.37 -108.71 -96.18
C GLY A 12 62.53 -107.72 -95.31
N VAL A 13 62.06 -106.57 -95.79
CA VAL A 13 61.34 -105.55 -95.01
C VAL A 13 59.86 -105.46 -95.41
N LEU A 14 59.51 -105.93 -96.61
CA LEU A 14 58.19 -105.69 -97.21
C LEU A 14 57.05 -106.47 -96.54
N TYR A 15 57.26 -107.72 -96.12
CA TYR A 15 56.20 -108.56 -95.56
C TYR A 15 55.71 -108.06 -94.19
N LEU A 16 56.64 -107.71 -93.30
CA LEU A 16 56.29 -107.17 -91.98
C LEU A 16 55.63 -105.79 -92.10
N TRP A 17 56.14 -104.94 -93.01
CA TRP A 17 55.53 -103.64 -93.31
C TRP A 17 54.10 -103.83 -93.84
N GLY A 18 53.87 -104.78 -94.75
CA GLY A 18 52.54 -105.14 -95.25
C GLY A 18 51.55 -105.44 -94.13
N LYS A 19 51.93 -106.28 -93.15
CA LYS A 19 51.10 -106.58 -91.97
C LYS A 19 50.79 -105.34 -91.13
N VAL A 20 51.77 -104.47 -90.90
CA VAL A 20 51.56 -103.21 -90.15
C VAL A 20 50.62 -102.27 -90.90
N LYS A 21 50.75 -102.15 -92.22
CA LYS A 21 49.87 -101.32 -93.07
C LYS A 21 48.43 -101.79 -93.00
N THR A 22 48.20 -103.10 -93.08
CA THR A 22 46.87 -103.70 -92.94
C THR A 22 46.32 -103.46 -91.54
N TYR A 23 47.12 -103.63 -90.49
CA TYR A 23 46.68 -103.41 -89.11
C TYR A 23 46.28 -101.96 -88.86
N VAL A 24 47.10 -101.00 -89.30
CA VAL A 24 46.81 -99.56 -89.15
C VAL A 24 45.61 -99.13 -89.98
N ALA A 25 45.46 -99.61 -91.22
CA ALA A 25 44.27 -99.32 -92.03
C ALA A 25 42.98 -99.90 -91.40
N THR A 26 43.06 -101.11 -90.82
CA THR A 26 41.92 -101.73 -90.12
C THR A 26 41.60 -101.01 -88.81
N ALA A 27 42.61 -100.55 -88.08
CA ALA A 27 42.43 -99.80 -86.84
C ALA A 27 41.78 -98.42 -87.10
N ILE A 28 42.19 -97.72 -88.16
CA ILE A 28 41.61 -96.43 -88.54
C ILE A 28 40.16 -96.57 -89.04
N ALA A 29 39.82 -97.64 -89.77
CA ALA A 29 38.44 -97.92 -90.20
C ALA A 29 37.47 -98.18 -89.03
N ASN A 30 37.99 -98.57 -87.85
CA ASN A 30 37.21 -98.80 -86.63
C ASN A 30 37.16 -97.58 -85.69
N ILE A 31 37.86 -96.47 -85.98
CA ILE A 31 37.74 -95.22 -85.22
C ILE A 31 36.60 -94.41 -85.83
N LYS A 32 35.39 -94.57 -85.28
CA LYS A 32 34.22 -93.79 -85.68
C LYS A 32 34.21 -92.45 -84.92
N LEU A 33 34.61 -91.38 -85.59
CA LEU A 33 34.45 -90.01 -85.07
C LEU A 33 32.95 -89.64 -85.07
N PRO A 34 32.35 -89.22 -83.93
CA PRO A 34 30.94 -88.85 -83.87
C PRO A 34 30.61 -87.69 -84.82
N SER A 35 29.56 -87.83 -85.64
CA SER A 35 29.18 -86.80 -86.63
C SER A 35 27.88 -86.05 -86.29
N LYS A 36 27.22 -86.44 -85.19
CA LYS A 36 26.03 -85.78 -84.62
C LYS A 36 26.05 -85.91 -83.11
N THR A 37 25.41 -84.96 -82.42
CA THR A 37 25.36 -84.90 -80.95
C THR A 37 24.77 -86.16 -80.31
N SER A 38 23.88 -86.88 -81.01
CA SER A 38 23.33 -88.16 -80.54
C SER A 38 24.33 -89.33 -80.57
N ASP A 39 25.44 -89.19 -81.32
CA ASP A 39 26.51 -90.20 -81.39
C ASP A 39 27.55 -89.99 -80.26
N LEU A 40 27.38 -88.95 -79.45
CA LEU A 40 28.07 -88.77 -78.19
C LEU A 40 27.26 -89.52 -77.12
N THR A 41 27.75 -90.66 -76.66
CA THR A 41 27.25 -91.23 -75.41
C THR A 41 27.71 -90.33 -74.28
N ASN A 42 26.79 -89.88 -73.42
CA ASN A 42 27.11 -89.13 -72.21
C ASN A 42 28.22 -89.87 -71.45
N ASP A 43 29.44 -89.33 -71.47
CA ASP A 43 30.55 -89.87 -70.73
C ASP A 43 30.14 -89.82 -69.25
N SER A 44 30.31 -90.91 -68.53
CA SER A 44 29.76 -91.14 -67.18
C SER A 44 30.30 -90.21 -66.08
N GLY A 45 30.86 -89.05 -66.45
CA GLY A 45 31.47 -88.05 -65.57
C GLY A 45 30.81 -86.67 -65.57
N PHE A 46 29.74 -86.40 -66.33
CA PHE A 46 28.99 -85.14 -66.22
C PHE A 46 27.63 -85.32 -65.54
N ILE A 47 27.28 -84.31 -64.74
CA ILE A 47 26.08 -84.18 -63.90
C ILE A 47 24.83 -84.56 -64.70
N THR A 48 24.17 -85.64 -64.30
CA THR A 48 22.89 -86.10 -64.85
C THR A 48 21.72 -85.42 -64.13
N ALA A 49 20.49 -85.51 -64.66
CA ALA A 49 19.30 -85.03 -63.96
C ALA A 49 19.08 -85.71 -62.58
N LYS A 50 19.75 -86.84 -62.31
CA LYS A 50 19.78 -87.53 -61.02
C LYS A 50 20.75 -86.89 -60.01
N ASP A 51 21.71 -86.12 -60.51
CA ASP A 51 22.70 -85.35 -59.73
C ASP A 51 22.22 -83.91 -59.45
N VAL A 52 21.08 -83.51 -60.02
CA VAL A 52 20.30 -82.35 -59.59
C VAL A 52 19.32 -82.86 -58.52
N PRO A 53 19.43 -82.47 -57.24
CA PRO A 53 18.53 -82.93 -56.20
C PRO A 53 17.09 -82.57 -56.57
N GLU A 54 16.26 -83.61 -56.77
CA GLU A 54 14.82 -83.49 -56.94
C GLU A 54 14.24 -82.84 -55.67
N GLY A 55 13.83 -81.57 -55.74
CA GLY A 55 12.96 -80.96 -54.72
C GLY A 55 13.47 -79.78 -53.89
N ALA A 56 14.53 -79.05 -54.27
CA ALA A 56 14.79 -77.77 -53.60
C ALA A 56 13.88 -76.67 -54.17
N ALA A 57 12.64 -76.57 -53.69
CA ALA A 57 11.85 -75.36 -53.87
C ALA A 57 12.59 -74.19 -53.18
N ALA A 58 12.51 -72.97 -53.73
CA ALA A 58 12.95 -71.80 -52.99
C ALA A 58 12.15 -71.70 -51.68
N SER A 59 12.82 -71.51 -50.54
CA SER A 59 12.11 -71.33 -49.28
C SER A 59 11.21 -70.10 -49.35
N SER A 60 9.97 -70.23 -48.87
CA SER A 60 9.00 -69.13 -48.74
C SER A 60 8.87 -68.63 -47.30
N THR A 61 9.67 -69.19 -46.39
CA THR A 61 9.71 -68.79 -44.98
C THR A 61 10.39 -67.43 -44.86
N VAL A 62 9.74 -66.50 -44.16
CA VAL A 62 10.34 -65.19 -43.88
C VAL A 62 11.54 -65.39 -42.95
N PRO A 63 12.71 -64.77 -43.23
CA PRO A 63 13.88 -64.84 -42.37
C PRO A 63 13.55 -64.43 -40.92
N LYS A 64 14.15 -65.11 -39.95
CA LYS A 64 13.99 -64.75 -38.53
C LYS A 64 14.83 -63.51 -38.24
N MET A 65 14.19 -62.43 -37.80
CA MET A 65 14.88 -61.20 -37.37
C MET A 65 15.18 -61.24 -35.87
N ASP A 66 16.19 -60.49 -35.45
CA ASP A 66 16.53 -60.20 -34.05
C ASP A 66 16.92 -61.41 -33.18
N GLY A 67 17.65 -62.37 -33.75
CA GLY A 67 18.24 -63.50 -33.02
C GLY A 67 19.76 -63.55 -33.10
N THR A 68 20.38 -64.52 -32.40
CA THR A 68 21.81 -64.79 -32.55
C THR A 68 22.09 -65.30 -33.97
N ALA A 69 23.06 -64.69 -34.65
CA ALA A 69 23.41 -65.04 -36.02
C ALA A 69 23.74 -66.53 -36.15
N ALA A 70 22.95 -67.24 -36.96
CA ALA A 70 23.11 -68.67 -37.19
C ALA A 70 23.01 -68.98 -38.70
N ALA A 71 23.91 -69.85 -39.16
CA ALA A 71 23.79 -70.42 -40.49
C ALA A 71 22.61 -71.39 -40.49
N GLY A 72 21.65 -71.16 -41.37
CA GLY A 72 20.54 -72.08 -41.60
C GLY A 72 21.04 -73.48 -42.00
N THR A 73 20.29 -74.50 -41.61
CA THR A 73 20.52 -75.92 -41.88
C THR A 73 19.58 -76.49 -42.94
N GLU A 74 18.59 -75.72 -43.40
CA GLU A 74 17.68 -76.15 -44.47
C GLU A 74 18.40 -76.43 -45.79
N THR A 75 17.91 -77.46 -46.51
CA THR A 75 18.47 -77.94 -47.77
C THR A 75 17.88 -77.25 -49.01
N ALA A 76 17.03 -76.23 -48.82
CA ALA A 76 16.47 -75.41 -49.89
C ALA A 76 17.50 -74.43 -50.48
N PHE A 77 17.38 -74.05 -51.76
CA PHE A 77 18.33 -73.13 -52.42
C PHE A 77 18.44 -71.77 -51.72
N ALA A 78 17.33 -71.27 -51.18
CA ALA A 78 17.32 -70.18 -50.22
C ALA A 78 17.07 -70.77 -48.83
N ARG A 79 17.99 -70.55 -47.89
CA ARG A 79 17.85 -71.02 -46.50
C ARG A 79 16.87 -70.11 -45.76
N GLY A 80 15.61 -70.53 -45.63
CA GLY A 80 14.56 -69.75 -44.95
C GLY A 80 14.73 -69.73 -43.43
N ASP A 81 15.51 -70.66 -42.88
CA ASP A 81 15.87 -70.74 -41.46
C ASP A 81 17.08 -69.86 -41.08
N HIS A 82 17.58 -69.04 -42.00
CA HIS A 82 18.60 -68.06 -41.66
C HIS A 82 18.06 -67.00 -40.68
N VAL A 83 18.85 -66.71 -39.64
CA VAL A 83 18.56 -65.71 -38.61
C VAL A 83 19.46 -64.50 -38.83
N HIS A 84 18.86 -63.32 -38.99
CA HIS A 84 19.62 -62.06 -39.01
C HIS A 84 20.00 -61.65 -37.58
N PRO A 85 21.20 -61.10 -37.36
CA PRO A 85 21.58 -60.51 -36.07
C PRO A 85 20.61 -59.39 -35.69
N SER A 86 20.33 -59.23 -34.40
CA SER A 86 19.59 -58.07 -33.88
C SER A 86 20.29 -56.76 -34.25
N ASP A 87 19.51 -55.77 -34.69
CA ASP A 87 20.01 -54.44 -35.05
C ASP A 87 20.39 -53.64 -33.79
N THR A 88 21.63 -53.80 -33.33
CA THR A 88 22.15 -53.11 -32.14
C THR A 88 22.34 -51.59 -32.33
N THR A 89 22.05 -51.05 -33.52
CA THR A 89 22.09 -49.60 -33.77
C THR A 89 20.79 -48.90 -33.40
N LYS A 90 19.76 -49.67 -33.02
CA LYS A 90 18.49 -49.18 -32.52
C LYS A 90 18.37 -49.47 -31.03
N VAL A 91 17.73 -48.54 -30.32
CA VAL A 91 17.36 -48.72 -28.92
C VAL A 91 15.96 -49.33 -28.90
N ASP A 92 15.75 -50.36 -28.09
CA ASP A 92 14.44 -50.97 -27.94
C ASP A 92 13.43 -49.99 -27.35
N LYS A 93 12.17 -50.11 -27.79
CA LYS A 93 11.08 -49.32 -27.23
C LYS A 93 10.80 -49.81 -25.81
N VAL A 94 11.04 -48.98 -24.81
CA VAL A 94 10.53 -49.22 -23.45
C VAL A 94 9.05 -48.83 -23.43
N GLU A 95 8.19 -49.71 -22.89
CA GLU A 95 6.76 -49.48 -22.80
C GLU A 95 6.47 -48.17 -22.02
N GLY A 96 5.72 -47.25 -22.63
CA GLY A 96 5.45 -45.91 -22.06
C GLY A 96 6.53 -44.85 -22.31
N LYS A 97 7.61 -45.15 -23.05
CA LYS A 97 8.61 -44.17 -23.50
C LYS A 97 8.65 -44.08 -25.03
N GLY A 98 9.04 -42.91 -25.56
CA GLY A 98 9.48 -42.79 -26.95
C GLY A 98 10.83 -43.49 -27.15
N LEU A 99 11.11 -43.96 -28.37
CA LEU A 99 12.35 -44.67 -28.77
C LEU A 99 13.64 -43.84 -28.66
N SER A 100 13.56 -42.60 -28.18
CA SER A 100 14.72 -41.78 -27.82
C SER A 100 14.48 -41.24 -26.41
N ALA A 101 15.45 -41.44 -25.51
CA ALA A 101 15.41 -40.90 -24.17
C ALA A 101 15.29 -39.36 -24.24
N ASN A 102 14.08 -38.83 -24.09
CA ASN A 102 13.76 -37.44 -23.82
C ASN A 102 12.23 -37.30 -23.73
N ASP A 103 11.66 -37.50 -22.53
CA ASP A 103 10.25 -37.11 -22.26
C ASP A 103 10.03 -35.58 -22.37
N TYR A 104 11.12 -34.83 -22.58
CA TYR A 104 11.17 -33.40 -22.80
C TYR A 104 11.96 -33.17 -24.08
N THR A 105 11.45 -32.34 -25.00
CA THR A 105 12.27 -31.79 -26.09
C THR A 105 13.55 -31.15 -25.53
N ASN A 106 14.62 -31.02 -26.34
CA ASN A 106 15.85 -30.36 -25.88
C ASN A 106 15.57 -28.95 -25.34
N GLU A 107 14.56 -28.26 -25.88
CA GLU A 107 14.10 -26.96 -25.41
C GLU A 107 13.38 -27.04 -24.06
N GLU A 108 12.49 -28.02 -23.85
CA GLU A 108 11.83 -28.23 -22.56
C GLU A 108 12.82 -28.68 -21.48
N LYS A 109 13.81 -29.50 -21.84
CA LYS A 109 14.89 -29.93 -20.96
C LYS A 109 15.81 -28.76 -20.58
N ALA A 110 16.07 -27.84 -21.51
CA ALA A 110 16.80 -26.60 -21.24
C ALA A 110 15.99 -25.66 -20.32
N LYS A 111 14.68 -25.53 -20.55
CA LYS A 111 13.77 -24.76 -19.69
C LYS A 111 13.71 -25.34 -18.27
N LEU A 112 13.62 -26.67 -18.14
CA LEU A 112 13.54 -27.35 -16.85
C LEU A 112 14.88 -27.38 -16.11
N GLY A 113 16.00 -27.51 -16.84
CA GLY A 113 17.35 -27.45 -16.27
C GLY A 113 17.73 -26.09 -15.69
N GLY A 114 17.05 -25.02 -16.12
CA GLY A 114 17.20 -23.67 -15.54
C GLY A 114 16.39 -23.45 -14.26
N VAL A 115 15.57 -24.41 -13.84
CA VAL A 115 14.75 -24.33 -12.62
C VAL A 115 15.50 -25.05 -11.50
N GLU A 116 16.05 -24.30 -10.54
CA GLU A 116 16.74 -24.89 -9.39
C GLU A 116 15.81 -25.78 -8.56
N ALA A 117 16.36 -26.82 -7.93
CA ALA A 117 15.60 -27.69 -7.04
C ALA A 117 14.95 -26.85 -5.91
N ASN A 118 13.62 -26.89 -5.80
CA ASN A 118 12.79 -26.05 -4.92
C ASN A 118 12.60 -24.59 -5.37
N ALA A 119 12.57 -24.30 -6.68
CA ALA A 119 12.12 -23.03 -7.23
C ALA A 119 10.62 -22.76 -6.94
N ASN A 120 10.29 -22.57 -5.67
CA ASN A 120 8.97 -22.20 -5.18
C ASN A 120 9.10 -21.31 -3.94
N ASN A 121 10.05 -20.37 -3.95
CA ASN A 121 10.01 -19.24 -3.04
C ASN A 121 10.07 -17.94 -3.85
N TYR A 122 8.95 -17.58 -4.45
CA TYR A 122 8.77 -16.20 -4.93
C TYR A 122 8.75 -15.29 -3.70
N THR A 123 9.93 -14.89 -3.23
CA THR A 123 10.09 -13.75 -2.34
C THR A 123 9.89 -12.50 -3.16
N LEU A 124 8.80 -11.79 -2.90
CA LEU A 124 8.53 -10.48 -3.46
C LEU A 124 9.78 -9.60 -3.30
N PRO A 125 10.43 -9.19 -4.40
CA PRO A 125 11.65 -8.39 -4.31
C PRO A 125 11.34 -7.02 -3.72
N ASP A 126 12.31 -6.42 -3.05
CA ASP A 126 12.23 -5.02 -2.63
C ASP A 126 12.05 -4.12 -3.86
N ALA A 127 11.17 -3.13 -3.77
CA ALA A 127 10.93 -2.20 -4.88
C ALA A 127 12.19 -1.35 -5.17
N SER A 128 12.55 -1.24 -6.46
CA SER A 128 13.65 -0.40 -6.94
C SER A 128 13.19 0.45 -8.13
N ALA A 129 14.06 1.34 -8.63
CA ALA A 129 13.75 2.18 -9.79
C ALA A 129 13.41 1.38 -11.07
N SER A 130 13.85 0.13 -11.16
CA SER A 130 13.64 -0.77 -12.30
C SER A 130 12.78 -1.99 -12.01
N VAL A 131 12.46 -2.28 -10.73
CA VAL A 131 11.69 -3.46 -10.31
C VAL A 131 10.50 -3.03 -9.47
N LYS A 132 9.29 -3.31 -9.97
CA LYS A 132 8.03 -3.15 -9.21
C LYS A 132 7.94 -4.25 -8.14
N GLY A 133 8.57 -4.02 -7.00
CA GLY A 133 8.58 -4.91 -5.84
C GLY A 133 7.40 -4.72 -4.90
N GLY A 134 7.37 -5.48 -3.80
CA GLY A 134 6.43 -5.26 -2.70
C GLY A 134 6.79 -4.01 -1.91
N VAL A 135 5.80 -3.21 -1.51
CA VAL A 135 6.00 -2.08 -0.58
C VAL A 135 5.31 -2.42 0.73
N THR A 136 6.07 -2.51 1.82
CA THR A 136 5.49 -2.58 3.17
C THR A 136 4.93 -1.21 3.54
N VAL A 137 3.62 -1.15 3.74
CA VAL A 137 2.92 0.09 4.12
C VAL A 137 2.72 0.14 5.63
N GLY A 138 2.92 1.32 6.22
CA GLY A 138 2.59 1.54 7.63
C GLY A 138 1.08 1.49 7.89
N THR A 139 0.68 1.42 9.15
CA THR A 139 -0.74 1.33 9.57
C THR A 139 -1.60 2.54 9.15
N ASN A 140 -0.99 3.63 8.69
CA ASN A 140 -1.63 4.86 8.28
C ASN A 140 -1.96 4.95 6.78
N VAL A 141 -1.53 3.96 6.00
CA VAL A 141 -1.74 3.88 4.54
C VAL A 141 -2.62 2.66 4.27
N ASP A 142 -3.71 2.85 3.53
CA ASP A 142 -4.64 1.82 3.10
C ASP A 142 -4.39 1.49 1.62
N VAL A 143 -4.20 0.20 1.32
CA VAL A 143 -4.00 -0.33 -0.03
C VAL A 143 -5.07 -1.39 -0.28
N SER A 144 -6.07 -1.03 -1.08
CA SER A 144 -7.18 -1.91 -1.42
C SER A 144 -7.63 -1.66 -2.87
N GLY A 145 -7.90 -2.75 -3.61
CA GLY A 145 -8.40 -2.67 -4.99
C GLY A 145 -7.51 -1.87 -5.96
N GLY A 146 -6.18 -1.86 -5.78
CA GLY A 146 -5.25 -1.10 -6.61
C GLY A 146 -5.20 0.41 -6.31
N LYS A 147 -5.90 0.89 -5.28
CA LYS A 147 -5.85 2.27 -4.80
C LYS A 147 -4.99 2.38 -3.54
N ILE A 148 -4.14 3.39 -3.50
CA ILE A 148 -3.40 3.79 -2.29
C ILE A 148 -4.09 5.03 -1.70
N SER A 149 -4.41 4.98 -0.41
CA SER A 149 -4.93 6.12 0.35
C SER A 149 -4.27 6.25 1.71
N VAL A 150 -4.39 7.42 2.32
CA VAL A 150 -3.95 7.69 3.69
C VAL A 150 -5.16 7.90 4.59
N LYS A 151 -5.08 7.44 5.85
CA LYS A 151 -6.14 7.66 6.83
C LYS A 151 -6.29 9.14 7.17
N ASN A 152 -7.51 9.56 7.45
CA ASN A 152 -7.79 10.90 7.94
C ASN A 152 -7.20 11.08 9.35
N GLY A 153 -6.69 12.27 9.62
CA GLY A 153 -6.25 12.65 10.95
C GLY A 153 -7.44 12.87 11.88
N THR A 154 -7.30 12.41 13.12
CA THR A 154 -8.23 12.68 14.22
C THR A 154 -7.43 13.01 15.47
N THR A 155 -8.08 13.37 16.58
CA THR A 155 -7.40 13.60 17.86
C THR A 155 -6.71 12.35 18.42
N ASN A 156 -7.12 11.14 18.00
CA ASN A 156 -6.57 9.86 18.47
C ASN A 156 -5.74 9.13 17.40
N GLN A 157 -5.73 9.59 16.16
CA GLN A 157 -5.05 8.95 15.04
C GLN A 157 -4.32 9.99 14.20
N LYS A 158 -3.02 9.79 13.98
CA LYS A 158 -2.25 10.56 12.99
C LYS A 158 -2.89 10.37 11.61
N GLY A 159 -2.78 11.35 10.72
CA GLY A 159 -3.33 11.23 9.36
C GLY A 159 -3.34 12.57 8.63
N VAL A 160 -4.03 12.64 7.51
CA VAL A 160 -4.23 13.89 6.76
C VAL A 160 -5.50 14.60 7.21
N VAL A 161 -5.43 15.92 7.37
CA VAL A 161 -6.58 16.78 7.68
C VAL A 161 -6.71 17.82 6.58
N GLN A 162 -7.94 18.23 6.27
CA GLN A 162 -8.14 19.38 5.39
C GLN A 162 -7.86 20.67 6.15
N LEU A 163 -7.40 21.71 5.48
CA LEU A 163 -7.21 23.02 6.10
C LEU A 163 -8.47 23.89 5.92
N SER A 164 -8.76 24.71 6.93
CA SER A 164 -9.83 25.72 6.87
C SER A 164 -9.32 27.08 7.33
N SER A 165 -9.69 28.11 6.58
CA SER A 165 -9.40 29.51 6.93
C SER A 165 -10.58 30.24 7.57
N ALA A 166 -11.70 29.55 7.80
CA ALA A 166 -12.81 30.10 8.55
C ALA A 166 -12.49 30.15 10.05
N THR A 167 -12.96 31.19 10.74
CA THR A 167 -12.75 31.41 12.17
C THR A 167 -13.80 30.73 13.05
N ASP A 168 -14.86 30.22 12.43
CA ASP A 168 -16.06 29.64 13.04
C ASP A 168 -16.42 28.26 12.47
N ASP A 169 -15.47 27.59 11.80
CA ASP A 169 -15.67 26.24 11.26
C ASP A 169 -15.88 25.23 12.40
N THR A 170 -17.02 24.54 12.38
CA THR A 170 -17.38 23.52 13.39
C THR A 170 -16.90 22.12 13.02
N SER A 171 -16.20 21.94 11.90
CA SER A 171 -15.74 20.64 11.44
C SER A 171 -14.65 20.06 12.34
N THR A 172 -14.85 18.83 12.81
CA THR A 172 -13.84 18.07 13.56
C THR A 172 -12.78 17.39 12.69
N THR A 173 -12.87 17.55 11.37
CA THR A 173 -11.97 16.91 10.38
C THR A 173 -11.07 17.90 9.65
N LYS A 174 -11.19 19.20 9.99
CA LYS A 174 -10.39 20.28 9.42
C LYS A 174 -9.47 20.88 10.49
N ALA A 175 -8.29 21.32 10.09
CA ALA A 175 -7.38 22.10 10.93
C ALA A 175 -7.42 23.58 10.55
N ALA A 176 -7.37 24.45 11.56
CA ALA A 176 -7.32 25.89 11.34
C ALA A 176 -5.99 26.32 10.70
N THR A 177 -6.06 27.21 9.70
CA THR A 177 -4.86 27.83 9.12
C THR A 177 -4.35 28.96 10.03
N PRO A 178 -3.06 29.34 9.91
CA PRO A 178 -2.53 30.51 10.60
C PRO A 178 -3.33 31.80 10.34
N SER A 179 -3.95 31.95 9.16
CA SER A 179 -4.81 33.09 8.85
C SER A 179 -6.11 33.10 9.64
N ALA A 180 -6.75 31.94 9.87
CA ALA A 180 -7.93 31.84 10.72
C ALA A 180 -7.58 32.21 12.17
N VAL A 181 -6.49 31.65 12.69
CA VAL A 181 -6.01 31.94 14.05
C VAL A 181 -5.68 33.42 14.20
N LYS A 182 -5.02 34.03 13.20
CA LYS A 182 -4.70 35.45 13.21
C LYS A 182 -5.96 36.32 13.17
N ALA A 183 -6.93 35.99 12.32
CA ALA A 183 -8.18 36.76 12.22
C ALA A 183 -8.97 36.73 13.54
N ALA A 184 -9.06 35.56 14.19
CA ALA A 184 -9.67 35.44 15.51
C ALA A 184 -8.91 36.24 16.58
N TYR A 185 -7.57 36.18 16.55
CA TYR A 185 -6.72 36.95 17.46
C TYR A 185 -6.87 38.45 17.27
N ASP A 186 -6.82 38.95 16.03
CA ASP A 186 -6.97 40.38 15.72
C ASP A 186 -8.36 40.89 16.17
N LEU A 187 -9.42 40.09 15.96
CA LEU A 187 -10.76 40.40 16.45
C LEU A 187 -10.79 40.49 17.98
N ALA A 188 -10.22 39.51 18.68
CA ALA A 188 -10.14 39.51 20.13
C ALA A 188 -9.35 40.72 20.65
N ALA A 189 -8.19 41.02 20.06
CA ALA A 189 -7.36 42.17 20.41
C ALA A 189 -8.08 43.50 20.18
N GLY A 190 -8.85 43.63 19.09
CA GLY A 190 -9.66 44.83 18.84
C GLY A 190 -10.78 45.04 19.86
N LYS A 191 -11.38 43.95 20.35
CA LYS A 191 -12.39 43.99 21.43
C LYS A 191 -11.76 44.20 22.82
N GLN A 192 -10.51 43.80 22.99
CA GLN A 192 -9.75 43.96 24.25
C GLN A 192 -9.14 45.36 24.41
N SER A 193 -9.50 46.34 23.58
CA SER A 193 -9.20 47.73 23.91
C SER A 193 -9.73 47.98 25.33
N PRO A 194 -8.87 48.24 26.35
CA PRO A 194 -9.34 48.39 27.71
C PRO A 194 -10.35 49.51 27.67
N ALA A 195 -11.62 49.16 27.89
CA ALA A 195 -12.70 50.12 27.82
C ALA A 195 -12.34 51.27 28.76
N THR A 196 -11.99 52.43 28.19
CA THR A 196 -11.69 53.63 28.97
C THR A 196 -12.98 54.30 29.47
N SER A 197 -14.13 53.72 29.13
CA SER A 197 -15.45 54.15 29.54
C SER A 197 -16.20 53.03 30.27
N LEU A 198 -17.01 53.43 31.26
CA LEU A 198 -17.94 52.56 31.99
C LEU A 198 -18.86 51.78 31.04
N ALA A 199 -19.28 52.42 29.94
CA ALA A 199 -20.10 51.80 28.90
C ALA A 199 -19.43 50.58 28.25
N GLY A 200 -18.11 50.57 28.08
CA GLY A 200 -17.40 49.44 27.48
C GLY A 200 -17.23 48.23 28.42
N TYR A 201 -17.46 48.40 29.74
CA TYR A 201 -17.59 47.30 30.70
C TYR A 201 -19.04 46.80 30.85
N GLY A 202 -20.00 47.39 30.14
CA GLY A 202 -21.42 47.06 30.29
C GLY A 202 -22.02 47.56 31.61
N ILE A 203 -21.36 48.50 32.30
CA ILE A 203 -21.90 49.12 33.51
C ILE A 203 -22.79 50.29 33.08
N ALA A 204 -24.08 50.02 32.89
CA ALA A 204 -25.05 51.01 32.43
C ALA A 204 -25.48 52.00 33.53
N ASP A 205 -25.42 51.59 34.80
CA ASP A 205 -25.96 52.35 35.94
C ASP A 205 -24.87 53.04 36.78
N ALA A 206 -23.65 53.20 36.26
CA ALA A 206 -22.61 53.91 36.99
C ALA A 206 -22.74 55.43 36.77
N TYR A 207 -22.74 56.19 37.86
CA TYR A 207 -22.73 57.65 37.80
C TYR A 207 -21.49 58.16 37.06
N THR A 208 -21.70 59.07 36.09
CA THR A 208 -20.61 59.77 35.42
C THR A 208 -19.98 60.81 36.33
N LYS A 209 -18.72 61.19 36.07
CA LYS A 209 -18.05 62.26 36.81
C LYS A 209 -18.88 63.55 36.79
N ASP A 210 -19.46 63.91 35.65
CA ASP A 210 -20.27 65.11 35.51
C ASP A 210 -21.56 65.05 36.33
N GLU A 211 -22.24 63.90 36.39
CA GLU A 211 -23.43 63.72 37.23
C GLU A 211 -23.10 63.77 38.73
N VAL A 212 -21.98 63.18 39.14
CA VAL A 212 -21.51 63.24 40.53
C VAL A 212 -21.14 64.69 40.88
N ASP A 213 -20.36 65.35 40.05
CA ASP A 213 -19.94 66.73 40.26
C ASP A 213 -21.17 67.66 40.32
N ALA A 214 -22.15 67.49 39.42
CA ALA A 214 -23.41 68.25 39.45
C ALA A 214 -24.26 68.00 40.70
N LYS A 215 -24.40 66.73 41.12
CA LYS A 215 -25.12 66.37 42.35
C LYS A 215 -24.43 66.95 43.59
N MET A 216 -23.10 66.89 43.64
CA MET A 216 -22.31 67.43 44.75
C MET A 216 -22.39 68.96 44.81
N SER A 217 -22.25 69.65 43.67
CA SER A 217 -22.41 71.12 43.62
C SER A 217 -23.81 71.58 43.98
N SER A 218 -24.85 70.78 43.72
CA SER A 218 -26.23 71.10 44.11
C SER A 218 -26.54 70.88 45.60
N ALA A 219 -25.63 70.27 46.36
CA ALA A 219 -25.88 69.94 47.76
C ALA A 219 -25.78 71.17 48.67
N LEU A 220 -24.61 71.82 48.72
CA LEU A 220 -24.38 73.08 49.43
C LEU A 220 -23.27 73.89 48.73
N GLU A 221 -23.59 75.09 48.25
CA GLU A 221 -22.65 76.00 47.58
C GLU A 221 -22.49 77.28 48.41
N TYR A 222 -21.35 77.45 49.06
CA TYR A 222 -21.07 78.66 49.82
C TYR A 222 -20.91 79.89 48.92
N LYS A 223 -21.73 80.92 49.14
CA LYS A 223 -21.82 82.13 48.32
C LYS A 223 -21.10 83.33 48.92
N GLY A 224 -20.73 83.24 50.21
CA GLY A 224 -20.08 84.30 50.96
C GLY A 224 -20.83 84.65 52.23
N SER A 225 -20.58 85.86 52.73
CA SER A 225 -21.20 86.38 53.94
C SER A 225 -22.10 87.58 53.64
N LYS A 226 -23.18 87.72 54.41
CA LYS A 226 -24.05 88.89 54.46
C LYS A 226 -24.15 89.39 55.90
N ASP A 227 -24.33 90.70 56.05
CA ASP A 227 -24.42 91.28 57.38
C ASP A 227 -25.72 90.88 58.09
N THR A 228 -26.85 90.83 57.37
CA THR A 228 -28.16 90.45 57.91
C THR A 228 -28.94 89.52 56.96
N TYR A 229 -30.00 88.85 57.47
CA TYR A 229 -30.88 87.99 56.66
C TYR A 229 -31.60 88.77 55.56
N ALA A 230 -31.94 90.05 55.80
CA ALA A 230 -32.57 90.92 54.81
C ALA A 230 -31.67 91.23 53.59
N ASP A 231 -30.34 91.09 53.73
CA ASP A 231 -29.38 91.33 52.65
C ASP A 231 -29.20 90.14 51.71
N LEU A 232 -29.90 89.03 51.98
CA LEU A 232 -29.89 87.85 51.14
C LEU A 232 -30.60 88.14 49.80
N PRO A 233 -30.08 87.62 48.68
CA PRO A 233 -30.75 87.81 47.40
C PRO A 233 -32.15 87.19 47.42
N THR A 234 -33.12 87.88 46.80
CA THR A 234 -34.52 87.44 46.70
C THR A 234 -34.84 86.79 45.35
N THR A 235 -33.95 86.92 44.37
CA THR A 235 -34.09 86.36 43.02
C THR A 235 -32.77 85.77 42.55
N GLY A 236 -32.84 84.73 41.71
CA GLY A 236 -31.65 84.09 41.14
C GLY A 236 -30.96 83.07 42.06
N ASN A 237 -31.56 82.75 43.20
CA ASN A 237 -31.07 81.73 44.12
C ASN A 237 -31.25 80.33 43.55
N LYS A 238 -30.25 79.47 43.75
CA LYS A 238 -30.31 78.04 43.42
C LYS A 238 -30.45 77.24 44.71
N LYS A 239 -31.18 76.12 44.64
CA LYS A 239 -31.27 75.20 45.77
C LYS A 239 -29.87 74.76 46.18
N GLY A 240 -29.57 74.87 47.47
CA GLY A 240 -28.24 74.58 48.01
C GLY A 240 -27.31 75.79 48.07
N ASP A 241 -27.64 76.98 47.53
CA ASP A 241 -26.86 78.19 47.82
C ASP A 241 -26.84 78.43 49.35
N VAL A 242 -25.66 78.69 49.93
CA VAL A 242 -25.47 78.93 51.37
C VAL A 242 -24.80 80.26 51.60
N TRP A 243 -25.34 81.08 52.51
CA TRP A 243 -24.70 82.30 52.98
C TRP A 243 -24.46 82.22 54.49
N ASN A 244 -23.34 82.78 54.93
CA ASN A 244 -23.11 83.05 56.34
C ASN A 244 -23.71 84.41 56.71
N ILE A 245 -24.50 84.49 57.77
CA ILE A 245 -25.05 85.75 58.29
C ILE A 245 -24.19 86.23 59.47
N VAL A 246 -23.62 87.43 59.37
CA VAL A 246 -22.66 87.94 60.35
C VAL A 246 -23.36 88.40 61.63
N ASN A 247 -24.48 89.11 61.53
CA ASN A 247 -25.20 89.66 62.67
C ASN A 247 -26.47 88.85 62.99
N ALA A 248 -26.82 88.76 64.27
CA ALA A 248 -28.03 88.08 64.70
C ALA A 248 -29.29 88.80 64.16
N ASP A 249 -30.27 88.01 63.73
CA ASP A 249 -31.61 88.45 63.33
C ASP A 249 -32.65 87.56 64.01
N ALA A 250 -33.14 88.03 65.16
CA ALA A 250 -34.11 87.32 65.97
C ALA A 250 -35.48 87.16 65.28
N ALA A 251 -35.84 88.02 64.33
CA ALA A 251 -37.12 87.93 63.62
C ALA A 251 -37.17 86.72 62.66
N HIS A 252 -36.01 86.30 62.16
CA HIS A 252 -35.85 85.16 61.27
C HIS A 252 -35.18 83.94 61.95
N GLY A 253 -34.96 84.00 63.26
CA GLY A 253 -34.35 82.90 64.03
C GLY A 253 -32.88 82.66 63.73
N VAL A 254 -32.15 83.68 63.27
CA VAL A 254 -30.73 83.61 62.87
C VAL A 254 -29.86 84.19 63.98
N ASN A 255 -28.88 83.43 64.47
CA ASN A 255 -27.85 83.95 65.38
C ASN A 255 -26.66 84.52 64.58
N ALA A 256 -25.83 85.33 65.24
CA ALA A 256 -24.61 85.85 64.63
C ALA A 256 -23.66 84.70 64.26
N GLY A 257 -23.31 84.60 62.98
CA GLY A 257 -22.47 83.54 62.42
C GLY A 257 -23.23 82.32 61.91
N ASP A 258 -24.57 82.31 61.93
CA ASP A 258 -25.35 81.19 61.41
C ASP A 258 -25.28 81.12 59.88
N ASN A 259 -25.30 79.89 59.36
CA ASN A 259 -25.42 79.64 57.93
C ASN A 259 -26.89 79.44 57.57
N VAL A 260 -27.29 80.04 56.45
CA VAL A 260 -28.62 79.87 55.86
C VAL A 260 -28.49 79.30 54.45
N ALA A 261 -29.32 78.32 54.11
CA ALA A 261 -29.33 77.67 52.81
C ALA A 261 -30.65 77.91 52.09
N TRP A 262 -30.60 78.13 50.78
CA TRP A 262 -31.81 78.23 49.97
C TRP A 262 -32.39 76.84 49.71
N ASN A 263 -33.59 76.56 50.23
CA ASN A 263 -34.26 75.26 50.05
C ASN A 263 -34.97 75.10 48.69
N GLY A 264 -35.02 76.18 47.89
CA GLY A 264 -35.76 76.27 46.63
C GLY A 264 -36.90 77.29 46.68
N THR A 265 -37.36 77.65 47.88
CA THR A 265 -38.48 78.57 48.12
C THR A 265 -38.16 79.67 49.12
N THR A 266 -37.38 79.37 50.17
CA THR A 266 -36.99 80.31 51.22
C THR A 266 -35.56 80.02 51.70
N TRP A 267 -34.96 80.99 52.38
CA TRP A 267 -33.71 80.80 53.11
C TRP A 267 -34.01 80.10 54.43
N ASP A 268 -33.42 78.93 54.63
CA ASP A 268 -33.59 78.06 55.79
C ASP A 268 -32.31 78.04 56.64
N VAL A 269 -32.43 78.18 57.95
CA VAL A 269 -31.27 78.27 58.85
C VAL A 269 -30.72 76.86 59.10
N LEU A 270 -29.44 76.63 58.78
CA LEU A 270 -28.78 75.34 58.95
C LEU A 270 -28.35 75.07 60.40
N ALA A 271 -28.26 76.12 61.21
CA ALA A 271 -28.05 76.05 62.64
C ALA A 271 -29.39 76.29 63.34
N GLY A 272 -29.75 75.43 64.29
CA GLY A 272 -30.97 75.57 65.06
C GLY A 272 -30.65 75.58 66.55
N THR A 273 -31.22 76.52 67.29
CA THR A 273 -31.41 76.38 68.73
C THR A 273 -32.80 75.78 68.97
N MET A 274 -32.88 74.74 69.80
CA MET A 274 -34.17 74.20 70.23
C MET A 274 -34.77 75.15 71.27
N ASP A 275 -35.92 75.74 70.97
CA ASP A 275 -36.67 76.52 71.94
C ASP A 275 -37.23 75.60 73.03
N LEU A 276 -36.62 75.68 74.22
CA LEU A 276 -37.04 74.93 75.40
C LEU A 276 -37.93 75.76 76.33
N SER A 277 -38.36 76.96 75.93
CA SER A 277 -39.20 77.83 76.79
C SER A 277 -40.56 77.21 77.16
N ALA A 278 -41.03 76.23 76.37
CA ALA A 278 -42.23 75.45 76.68
C ALA A 278 -41.98 74.27 77.65
N TYR A 279 -40.73 73.95 77.99
CA TYR A 279 -40.37 72.94 78.98
C TYR A 279 -40.12 73.61 80.34
N MET A 280 -40.44 72.92 81.44
CA MET A 280 -40.25 73.44 82.81
C MET A 280 -38.82 73.97 83.01
N LEU A 281 -38.71 75.21 83.49
CA LEU A 281 -37.43 75.80 83.82
C LEU A 281 -36.91 75.24 85.15
N ALA A 282 -35.60 75.30 85.39
CA ALA A 282 -35.02 74.84 86.65
C ALA A 282 -35.56 75.62 87.86
N GLU A 283 -36.04 76.85 87.65
CA GLU A 283 -36.72 77.67 88.67
C GLU A 283 -38.16 77.21 88.96
N ASP A 284 -38.81 76.53 88.01
CA ASP A 284 -40.13 75.91 88.19
C ASP A 284 -40.05 74.58 88.97
N LEU A 285 -38.83 74.03 89.17
CA LEU A 285 -38.62 72.91 90.08
C LEU A 285 -38.70 73.39 91.54
N VAL A 286 -39.89 73.29 92.12
CA VAL A 286 -40.06 73.44 93.57
C VAL A 286 -39.58 72.16 94.25
N ALA A 287 -38.49 72.25 95.02
CA ALA A 287 -38.05 71.16 95.88
C ALA A 287 -39.15 70.87 96.91
N ILE A 288 -39.71 69.66 96.90
CA ILE A 288 -40.74 69.26 97.86
C ILE A 288 -40.17 69.42 99.27
N SER A 289 -40.86 70.16 100.14
CA SER A 289 -40.38 70.34 101.51
C SER A 289 -40.58 69.05 102.32
N ASN A 290 -39.74 68.83 103.35
CA ASN A 290 -39.94 67.70 104.27
C ASN A 290 -41.34 67.76 104.92
N THR A 291 -41.88 68.96 105.16
CA THR A 291 -43.24 69.15 105.67
C THR A 291 -44.32 68.67 104.69
N GLU A 292 -44.14 68.91 103.38
CA GLU A 292 -45.05 68.40 102.36
C GLU A 292 -44.93 66.87 102.20
N LEU A 293 -43.72 66.32 102.26
CA LEU A 293 -43.50 64.87 102.30
C LEU A 293 -44.16 64.21 103.52
N ASP A 294 -44.02 64.81 104.70
CA ASP A 294 -44.59 64.29 105.95
C ASP A 294 -46.13 64.36 105.97
N ASN A 295 -46.73 65.25 105.18
CA ASN A 295 -48.19 65.31 104.98
C ASN A 295 -48.69 64.31 103.93
N ILE A 296 -47.85 63.91 102.98
CA ILE A 296 -48.17 62.87 101.99
C ILE A 296 -48.05 61.47 102.59
N CYS A 297 -47.17 61.28 103.58
CA CYS A 297 -46.94 60.00 104.26
C CYS A 297 -47.90 59.70 105.44
N LYS A 298 -48.99 60.46 105.62
CA LYS A 298 -50.02 60.24 106.65
C LYS A 298 -51.26 59.54 106.11
#